data_AF-A0A1J9QU68-F1
#
_entry.id   AF-A0A1J9QU68-F1
#
_cell.length_a   1.000
_cell.length_b   1.000
_cell.length_c   1.000
_cell.angle_alpha   90.00
_cell.angle_beta   90.00
_cell.angle_gamma   90.00
#
_symmetry.space_group_name_H-M   'P 1'
#
loop_
_entity.id
_entity.type
_entity.pdbx_description
1 polymer ?
#
loop_
_entity_poly.entity_id
_entity_poly.type
_entity_poly.pdbx_seq_one_letter_code
_entity_poly.pdbx_strand_id
1 'polypeptide(L)'
;MSLTTTSQLEVYLASVGIDFTSVEQLPGGTGNFVWRLTLPSGEARIVKHAEPYVKANPSIPFSVDRMQFEASALSLLPQTLTSTQLDPTAPSPTVRLPTLHHSDPDAHILIMSDAGPHNLKAWYPTAAASTTTIPRVGAALGAWLAQLHRRTRSLARRSFDNAAARGIGRHAYANLAAAFARHHGLDLDPAYARAVDDEFGARLQAEAEAADGVCVCHGDFWPGNVLVRTGEEEDGPAAVVLSVVDWEMTRRGTGTTDVAQFAAEAYLLDRFCGGKGLLEAFLEGYVRAAREDGGVGGAAGKEAFVQRLVVHFGVHLAVWPSVVTWCGKEETGELARFGKRCIEAGWDLNWAAVREGPLAPVLSLLE
;
A
#
# COMPACT_ATOMS: atom_id res chain seq x y z
N MET A 1 26.08 -0.87 12.37
CA MET A 1 27.04 -1.26 11.32
C MET A 1 26.54 -0.66 10.02
N SER A 2 27.39 -0.14 9.13
CA SER A 2 26.91 0.26 7.80
C SER A 2 26.98 -0.91 6.83
N LEU A 3 25.85 -1.26 6.23
CA LEU A 3 25.68 -2.43 5.35
C LEU A 3 24.97 -1.98 4.07
N THR A 4 25.75 -1.47 3.13
CA THR A 4 25.26 -0.88 1.88
C THR A 4 25.71 -1.65 0.64
N THR A 5 26.66 -2.58 0.79
CA THR A 5 27.24 -3.37 -0.29
C THR A 5 27.03 -4.88 -0.07
N THR A 6 27.05 -5.65 -1.16
CA THR A 6 26.96 -7.11 -1.09
C THR A 6 28.07 -7.73 -0.23
N SER A 7 29.32 -7.27 -0.36
CA SER A 7 30.42 -7.81 0.45
C SER A 7 30.25 -7.55 1.94
N GLN A 8 29.66 -6.41 2.33
CA GLN A 8 29.32 -6.15 3.74
C GLN A 8 28.22 -7.09 4.23
N LEU A 9 27.22 -7.38 3.38
CA LEU A 9 26.17 -8.35 3.71
C LEU A 9 26.74 -9.76 3.87
N GLU A 10 27.64 -10.19 2.99
CA GLU A 10 28.28 -11.51 3.07
C GLU A 10 29.06 -11.69 4.39
N VAL A 11 29.79 -10.65 4.82
CA VAL A 11 30.47 -10.65 6.12
C VAL A 11 29.48 -10.76 7.27
N TYR A 12 28.37 -10.01 7.23
CA TYR A 12 27.31 -10.12 8.23
C TYR A 12 26.72 -11.55 8.26
N LEU A 13 26.31 -12.10 7.13
CA LEU A 13 25.70 -13.43 7.03
C LEU A 13 26.62 -14.52 7.58
N ALA A 14 27.91 -14.45 7.26
CA ALA A 14 28.91 -15.37 7.81
C ALA A 14 29.06 -15.23 9.33
N SER A 15 29.00 -13.99 9.85
CA SER A 15 29.13 -13.72 11.30
C SER A 15 27.98 -14.28 12.14
N VAL A 16 26.78 -14.40 11.55
CA VAL A 16 25.58 -14.96 12.20
C VAL A 16 25.29 -16.41 11.80
N GLY A 17 26.19 -17.05 11.06
CA GLY A 17 26.07 -18.46 10.68
C GLY A 17 24.95 -18.76 9.68
N ILE A 18 24.64 -17.82 8.78
CA ILE A 18 23.66 -18.02 7.72
C ILE A 18 24.40 -18.43 6.44
N ASP A 19 24.24 -19.70 6.06
CA ASP A 19 24.83 -20.26 4.84
C ASP A 19 24.13 -19.75 3.58
N PHE A 20 24.91 -19.51 2.52
CA PHE A 20 24.41 -19.10 1.22
C PHE A 20 25.30 -19.58 0.08
N THR A 21 24.70 -19.70 -1.11
CA THR A 21 25.40 -20.00 -2.37
C THR A 21 25.62 -18.74 -3.20
N SER A 22 24.70 -17.77 -3.13
CA SER A 22 24.86 -16.46 -3.77
C SER A 22 24.06 -15.37 -3.08
N VAL A 23 24.52 -14.12 -3.25
CA VAL A 23 23.82 -12.91 -2.85
C VAL A 23 23.83 -11.93 -4.01
N GLU A 24 22.65 -11.45 -4.41
CA GLU A 24 22.48 -10.49 -5.51
C GLU A 24 21.74 -9.27 -5.01
N GLN A 25 22.26 -8.06 -5.24
CA GLN A 25 21.53 -6.85 -4.89
C GLN A 25 20.38 -6.62 -5.88
N LEU A 26 19.16 -6.44 -5.36
CA LEU A 26 18.00 -6.19 -6.20
C LEU A 26 17.90 -4.71 -6.57
N PRO A 27 17.59 -4.40 -7.86
CA PRO A 27 17.34 -3.03 -8.28
C PRO A 27 16.00 -2.53 -7.73
N GLY A 28 15.87 -1.21 -7.60
CA GLY A 28 14.66 -0.56 -7.10
C GLY A 28 14.67 -0.32 -5.58
N GLY A 29 13.50 0.06 -5.07
CA GLY A 29 13.28 0.52 -3.69
C GLY A 29 13.99 1.85 -3.40
N THR A 30 13.29 2.80 -2.78
CA THR A 30 13.88 4.10 -2.43
C THR A 30 14.43 4.13 -1.01
N GLY A 31 13.80 3.41 -0.08
CA GLY A 31 14.10 3.46 1.35
C GLY A 31 15.26 2.56 1.81
N ASN A 32 15.37 1.35 1.27
CA ASN A 32 16.18 0.27 1.86
C ASN A 32 17.09 -0.42 0.87
N PHE A 33 18.14 -1.04 1.40
CA PHE A 33 18.98 -1.96 0.64
C PHE A 33 18.35 -3.35 0.66
N VAL A 34 18.25 -3.97 -0.51
CA VAL A 34 17.53 -5.24 -0.69
C VAL A 34 18.40 -6.17 -1.52
N TRP A 35 18.52 -7.42 -1.08
CA TRP A 35 19.23 -8.47 -1.78
C TRP A 35 18.37 -9.72 -1.90
N ARG A 36 18.61 -10.49 -2.96
CA ARG A 36 18.19 -11.88 -3.06
C ARG A 36 19.33 -12.77 -2.57
N LEU A 37 19.02 -13.62 -1.61
CA LEU A 37 19.88 -14.63 -1.02
C LEU A 37 19.47 -15.99 -1.56
N THR A 38 20.40 -16.74 -2.13
CA THR A 38 20.17 -18.14 -2.53
C THR A 38 20.80 -19.05 -1.48
N LEU A 39 20.02 -19.95 -0.90
CA LEU A 39 20.49 -20.91 0.09
C LEU A 39 21.14 -22.13 -0.58
N PRO A 40 21.90 -22.97 0.16
CA PRO A 40 22.42 -24.24 -0.35
C PRO A 40 21.34 -25.21 -0.86
N SER A 41 20.11 -25.10 -0.35
CA SER A 41 18.95 -25.85 -0.84
C SER A 41 18.45 -25.40 -2.22
N GLY A 42 18.94 -24.28 -2.75
CA GLY A 42 18.40 -23.60 -3.94
C GLY A 42 17.20 -22.69 -3.65
N GLU A 43 16.71 -22.64 -2.40
CA GLU A 43 15.65 -21.72 -2.00
C GLU A 43 16.13 -20.26 -2.05
N ALA A 44 15.31 -19.38 -2.65
CA ALA A 44 15.55 -17.94 -2.66
C ALA A 44 14.83 -17.21 -1.51
N ARG A 45 15.55 -16.30 -0.85
CA ARG A 45 15.04 -15.41 0.20
C ARG A 45 15.41 -13.97 -0.10
N ILE A 46 14.68 -13.04 0.49
CA ILE A 46 14.95 -11.61 0.41
C ILE A 46 15.57 -11.14 1.72
N VAL A 47 16.72 -10.49 1.62
CA VAL A 47 17.34 -9.76 2.73
C VAL A 47 17.03 -8.28 2.55
N LYS A 48 16.52 -7.64 3.59
CA LYS A 48 16.23 -6.20 3.62
C LYS A 48 16.98 -5.57 4.78
N HIS A 49 17.65 -4.45 4.52
CA HIS A 49 18.40 -3.68 5.51
C HIS A 49 18.10 -2.19 5.40
N ALA A 50 17.97 -1.54 6.57
CA ALA A 50 17.78 -0.11 6.69
C ALA A 50 19.03 0.58 7.26
N GLU A 51 19.47 1.63 6.54
CA GLU A 51 20.36 2.66 7.07
C GLU A 51 19.52 3.81 7.68
N PRO A 52 20.10 4.71 8.52
CA PRO A 52 19.38 5.82 9.16
C PRO A 52 18.99 6.96 8.19
N TYR A 53 18.91 6.65 6.89
CA TYR A 53 18.57 7.53 5.79
C TYR A 53 17.85 6.76 4.67
N VAL A 54 17.24 7.51 3.75
CA VAL A 54 16.64 6.95 2.52
C VAL A 54 17.75 6.53 1.55
N LYS A 55 17.83 5.25 1.16
CA LYS A 55 18.86 4.74 0.20
C LYS A 55 19.02 5.63 -1.04
N ALA A 56 17.92 6.04 -1.65
CA ALA A 56 17.93 6.85 -2.88
C ALA A 56 18.38 8.30 -2.66
N ASN A 57 18.32 8.79 -1.42
CA ASN A 57 18.79 10.12 -1.06
C ASN A 57 19.30 10.13 0.39
N PRO A 58 20.60 9.83 0.62
CA PRO A 58 21.17 9.75 1.97
C PRO A 58 21.12 11.05 2.79
N SER A 59 20.78 12.19 2.18
CA SER A 59 20.57 13.46 2.91
C SER A 59 19.24 13.52 3.67
N ILE A 60 18.31 12.61 3.39
CA ILE A 60 17.00 12.54 4.05
C ILE A 60 17.09 11.50 5.18
N PRO A 61 17.06 11.93 6.47
CA PRO A 61 17.04 11.01 7.59
C PRO A 61 15.79 10.14 7.56
N PHE A 62 15.94 8.85 7.87
CA PHE A 62 14.82 7.92 7.97
C PHE A 62 15.11 6.88 9.04
N SER A 63 14.20 6.73 10.02
CA SER A 63 14.46 5.86 11.17
C SER A 63 14.61 4.39 10.75
N VAL A 64 15.64 3.73 11.27
CA VAL A 64 15.90 2.30 11.11
C VAL A 64 14.84 1.43 11.79
N ASP A 65 14.08 1.98 12.75
CA ASP A 65 12.99 1.29 13.45
C ASP A 65 11.93 0.74 12.48
N ARG A 66 11.88 1.28 11.26
CA ARG A 66 11.01 0.79 10.17
C ARG A 66 11.20 -0.70 9.87
N MET A 67 12.39 -1.27 10.11
CA MET A 67 12.62 -2.73 10.02
C MET A 67 11.96 -3.49 11.16
N GLN A 68 11.94 -2.95 12.38
CA GLN A 68 11.25 -3.59 13.51
C GLN A 68 9.72 -3.58 13.30
N PHE A 69 9.17 -2.51 12.73
CA PHE A 69 7.75 -2.42 12.41
C PHE A 69 7.35 -3.44 11.33
N GLU A 70 8.17 -3.58 10.28
CA GLU A 70 7.96 -4.62 9.26
C GLU A 70 8.09 -6.03 9.84
N ALA A 71 9.11 -6.31 10.68
CA ALA A 71 9.23 -7.58 11.40
C ALA A 71 7.99 -7.89 12.24
N SER A 72 7.45 -6.88 12.94
CA SER A 72 6.26 -7.02 13.78
C SER A 72 5.03 -7.33 12.95
N ALA A 73 4.85 -6.66 11.80
CA ALA A 73 3.78 -6.96 10.87
C ALA A 73 3.86 -8.40 10.34
N LEU A 74 5.02 -8.82 9.84
CA LEU A 74 5.23 -10.15 9.28
C LEU A 74 5.16 -11.27 10.34
N SER A 75 5.30 -10.96 11.63
CA SER A 75 5.19 -11.94 12.72
C SER A 75 3.78 -12.05 13.30
N LEU A 76 3.10 -10.92 13.48
CA LEU A 76 1.82 -10.84 14.20
C LEU A 76 0.60 -10.98 13.27
N LEU A 77 0.67 -10.42 12.06
CA LEU A 77 -0.47 -10.42 11.15
C LEU A 77 -0.82 -11.81 10.62
N PRO A 78 0.12 -12.73 10.29
CA PRO A 78 -0.24 -14.09 9.91
C PRO A 78 -1.12 -14.82 10.92
N GLN A 79 -0.86 -14.62 12.22
CA GLN A 79 -1.63 -15.21 13.32
C GLN A 79 -3.01 -14.56 13.49
N THR A 80 -3.15 -13.32 13.02
CA THR A 80 -4.42 -12.57 13.06
C THR A 80 -5.28 -12.87 11.83
N LEU A 81 -4.63 -13.16 10.69
CA LEU A 81 -5.24 -13.33 9.37
C LEU A 81 -5.42 -14.80 8.98
N THR A 82 -5.15 -15.76 9.87
CA THR A 82 -4.88 -17.20 9.60
C THR A 82 -5.96 -17.96 8.80
N SER A 83 -7.13 -17.36 8.55
CA SER A 83 -8.13 -17.87 7.59
C SER A 83 -7.80 -17.57 6.11
N THR A 84 -6.78 -16.76 5.82
CA THR A 84 -6.41 -16.31 4.46
C THR A 84 -5.10 -16.94 3.97
N GLN A 85 -4.39 -17.68 4.82
CA GLN A 85 -3.13 -18.28 4.48
C GLN A 85 -3.33 -19.71 3.96
N LEU A 86 -3.15 -19.85 2.64
CA LEU A 86 -2.90 -21.10 1.91
C LEU A 86 -3.79 -22.28 2.34
N ASP A 87 -5.09 -22.17 2.06
CA ASP A 87 -5.87 -23.36 1.72
C ASP A 87 -5.62 -23.65 0.22
N PRO A 88 -5.01 -24.79 -0.16
CA PRO A 88 -4.84 -25.18 -1.56
C PRO A 88 -6.15 -25.29 -2.34
N THR A 89 -7.28 -25.36 -1.64
CA THR A 89 -8.64 -25.39 -2.20
C THR A 89 -9.32 -24.02 -2.20
N ALA A 90 -8.66 -22.98 -1.66
CA ALA A 90 -9.19 -21.62 -1.71
C ALA A 90 -9.32 -21.14 -3.16
N PRO A 91 -10.39 -20.40 -3.48
CA PRO A 91 -10.54 -19.83 -4.81
C PRO A 91 -9.41 -18.84 -5.10
N SER A 92 -8.63 -19.11 -6.16
CA SER A 92 -7.66 -18.16 -6.72
C SER A 92 -8.35 -16.83 -7.08
N PRO A 93 -7.69 -15.66 -6.97
CA PRO A 93 -6.36 -15.41 -6.43
C PRO A 93 -6.27 -15.48 -4.90
N THR A 94 -5.13 -15.95 -4.38
CA THR A 94 -4.84 -15.97 -2.94
C THR A 94 -3.97 -14.78 -2.54
N VAL A 95 -4.34 -14.06 -1.48
CA VAL A 95 -3.56 -12.94 -0.92
C VAL A 95 -2.86 -13.37 0.36
N ARG A 96 -1.56 -13.15 0.47
CA ARG A 96 -0.74 -13.54 1.63
C ARG A 96 0.31 -12.50 2.00
N LEU A 97 1.02 -12.74 3.09
CA LEU A 97 2.25 -12.03 3.47
C LEU A 97 3.47 -12.93 3.21
N PRO A 98 4.66 -12.37 2.97
CA PRO A 98 5.91 -13.11 3.06
C PRO A 98 6.09 -13.74 4.44
N THR A 99 6.72 -14.91 4.48
CA THR A 99 7.16 -15.50 5.75
C THR A 99 8.43 -14.80 6.22
N LEU A 100 8.45 -14.31 7.46
CA LEU A 100 9.67 -13.84 8.10
C LEU A 100 10.48 -15.05 8.59
N HIS A 101 11.73 -15.17 8.12
CA HIS A 101 12.65 -16.25 8.50
C HIS A 101 13.66 -15.81 9.55
N HIS A 102 14.07 -14.54 9.53
CA HIS A 102 15.04 -13.99 10.47
C HIS A 102 14.81 -12.49 10.63
N SER A 103 15.06 -12.00 11.84
CA SER A 103 15.06 -10.58 12.18
C SER A 103 16.21 -10.33 13.14
N ASP A 104 17.09 -9.38 12.81
CA ASP A 104 18.13 -8.85 13.67
C ASP A 104 17.86 -7.36 13.90
N PRO A 105 17.26 -7.00 15.05
CA PRO A 105 16.98 -5.62 15.40
C PRO A 105 18.23 -4.75 15.57
N ASP A 106 19.36 -5.32 15.98
CA ASP A 106 20.60 -4.58 16.24
C ASP A 106 21.32 -4.24 14.93
N ALA A 107 21.27 -5.16 13.96
CA ALA A 107 21.79 -4.94 12.60
C ALA A 107 20.76 -4.30 11.65
N HIS A 108 19.50 -4.16 12.09
CA HIS A 108 18.37 -3.68 11.29
C HIS A 108 18.18 -4.50 10.00
N ILE A 109 18.19 -5.83 10.14
CA ILE A 109 18.11 -6.78 9.02
C ILE A 109 16.89 -7.67 9.16
N LEU A 110 16.21 -7.88 8.04
CA LEU A 110 15.13 -8.86 7.88
C LEU A 110 15.48 -9.84 6.79
N ILE A 111 15.19 -11.13 7.00
CA ILE A 111 15.21 -12.15 5.95
C ILE A 111 13.81 -12.72 5.83
N MET A 112 13.23 -12.65 4.63
CA MET A 112 11.86 -13.08 4.35
C MET A 112 11.77 -13.89 3.06
N SER A 113 10.65 -14.59 2.83
CA SER A 113 10.44 -15.35 1.59
C SER A 113 10.50 -14.48 0.33
N ASP A 114 11.11 -14.99 -0.74
CA ASP A 114 10.98 -14.41 -2.08
C ASP A 114 9.56 -14.64 -2.62
N ALA A 115 8.84 -13.54 -2.86
CA ALA A 115 7.44 -13.55 -3.29
C ALA A 115 7.25 -13.35 -4.81
N GLY A 116 8.35 -13.29 -5.57
CA GLY A 116 8.32 -13.26 -7.03
C GLY A 116 8.95 -12.01 -7.64
N PRO A 117 9.15 -12.01 -8.96
CA PRO A 117 9.96 -10.99 -9.63
C PRO A 117 9.19 -9.72 -10.01
N HIS A 118 7.86 -9.76 -10.04
CA HIS A 118 7.04 -8.65 -10.53
C HIS A 118 6.04 -8.19 -9.48
N ASN A 119 5.94 -6.88 -9.29
CA ASN A 119 4.81 -6.27 -8.60
C ASN A 119 3.61 -6.11 -9.55
N LEU A 120 2.42 -5.91 -8.98
CA LEU A 120 1.17 -5.78 -9.70
C LEU A 120 1.22 -4.59 -10.67
N LYS A 121 1.88 -3.48 -10.30
CA LYS A 121 2.07 -2.35 -11.23
C LYS A 121 2.84 -2.74 -12.50
N ALA A 122 3.91 -3.52 -12.38
CA ALA A 122 4.72 -3.98 -13.50
C ALA A 122 4.08 -5.14 -14.28
N TRP A 123 3.36 -6.02 -13.60
CA TRP A 123 2.65 -7.16 -14.21
C TRP A 123 1.36 -6.74 -14.92
N TYR A 124 0.67 -5.72 -14.41
CA TYR A 124 -0.64 -5.30 -14.93
C TYR A 124 -0.64 -5.04 -16.46
N PRO A 125 0.32 -4.28 -17.06
CA PRO A 125 0.33 -4.06 -18.50
C PRO A 125 0.52 -5.35 -19.31
N THR A 126 1.35 -6.27 -18.81
CA THR A 126 1.70 -7.53 -19.50
C THR A 126 0.68 -8.64 -19.28
N ALA A 127 -0.13 -8.56 -18.22
CA ALA A 127 -1.20 -9.50 -17.97
C ALA A 127 -2.10 -9.57 -19.22
N ALA A 128 -2.34 -10.78 -19.71
CA ALA A 128 -3.24 -10.99 -20.83
C ALA A 128 -4.56 -10.24 -20.58
N ALA A 129 -5.19 -9.74 -21.63
CA ALA A 129 -6.50 -9.08 -21.56
C ALA A 129 -7.64 -10.06 -21.20
N SER A 130 -7.36 -11.04 -20.34
CA SER A 130 -8.36 -11.84 -19.66
C SER A 130 -9.24 -10.89 -18.86
N THR A 131 -10.46 -10.73 -19.34
CA THR A 131 -11.51 -9.90 -18.75
C THR A 131 -11.90 -10.34 -17.33
N THR A 132 -11.36 -11.46 -16.83
CA THR A 132 -11.69 -12.02 -15.52
C THR A 132 -10.53 -12.02 -14.54
N THR A 133 -9.27 -12.04 -15.00
CA THR A 133 -8.12 -12.20 -14.09
C THR A 133 -7.88 -10.95 -13.24
N ILE A 134 -7.79 -9.77 -13.86
CA ILE A 134 -7.55 -8.52 -13.14
C ILE A 134 -8.71 -8.16 -12.19
N PRO A 135 -9.99 -8.28 -12.58
CA PRO A 135 -11.08 -8.08 -11.64
C PRO A 135 -11.02 -9.04 -10.45
N ARG A 136 -10.70 -10.32 -10.65
CA ARG A 136 -10.52 -11.27 -9.54
C ARG A 136 -9.37 -10.86 -8.60
N VAL A 137 -8.26 -10.34 -9.15
CA VAL A 137 -7.15 -9.79 -8.35
C VAL A 137 -7.61 -8.60 -7.52
N GLY A 138 -8.32 -7.64 -8.14
CA GLY A 138 -8.89 -6.49 -7.44
C GLY A 138 -9.81 -6.91 -6.29
N ALA A 139 -10.79 -7.76 -6.58
CA ALA A 139 -11.75 -8.24 -5.59
C ALA A 139 -11.08 -8.99 -4.42
N ALA A 140 -10.07 -9.82 -4.70
CA ALA A 140 -9.32 -10.53 -3.67
C ALA A 140 -8.53 -9.57 -2.77
N LEU A 141 -7.85 -8.56 -3.33
CA LEU A 141 -7.10 -7.56 -2.58
C LEU A 141 -8.03 -6.68 -1.74
N GLY A 142 -9.17 -6.25 -2.29
CA GLY A 142 -10.16 -5.47 -1.56
C GLY A 142 -10.71 -6.23 -0.36
N ALA A 143 -11.13 -7.48 -0.57
CA ALA A 143 -11.65 -8.34 0.50
C ALA A 143 -10.58 -8.64 1.56
N TRP A 144 -9.33 -8.90 1.16
CA TRP A 144 -8.24 -9.12 2.09
C TRP A 144 -7.92 -7.88 2.92
N LEU A 145 -7.91 -6.68 2.31
CA LEU A 145 -7.65 -5.44 3.02
C LEU A 145 -8.75 -5.11 4.04
N ALA A 146 -10.03 -5.36 3.70
CA ALA A 146 -11.14 -5.24 4.65
C ALA A 146 -10.94 -6.17 5.87
N GLN A 147 -10.50 -7.41 5.64
CA GLN A 147 -10.18 -8.36 6.71
C GLN A 147 -9.00 -7.91 7.55
N LEU A 148 -7.94 -7.35 6.95
CA LEU A 148 -6.83 -6.73 7.67
C LEU A 148 -7.35 -5.64 8.61
N HIS A 149 -8.08 -4.66 8.07
CA HIS A 149 -8.59 -3.55 8.86
C HIS A 149 -9.50 -4.00 9.98
N ARG A 150 -10.34 -5.01 9.76
CA ARG A 150 -11.24 -5.51 10.82
C ARG A 150 -10.49 -6.27 11.90
N ARG A 151 -9.77 -7.33 11.51
CA ARG A 151 -9.22 -8.31 12.47
C ARG A 151 -8.12 -7.70 13.33
N THR A 152 -7.54 -6.58 12.91
CA THR A 152 -6.45 -5.91 13.62
C THR A 152 -6.91 -4.77 14.54
N ARG A 153 -8.22 -4.46 14.62
CA ARG A 153 -8.73 -3.41 15.53
C ARG A 153 -8.39 -3.67 17.00
N SER A 154 -8.36 -4.95 17.40
CA SER A 154 -8.07 -5.40 18.76
C SER A 154 -6.58 -5.67 19.03
N LEU A 155 -5.71 -5.55 18.02
CA LEU A 155 -4.28 -5.78 18.23
C LEU A 155 -3.67 -4.68 19.10
N ALA A 156 -2.68 -5.08 19.90
CA ALA A 156 -2.01 -4.20 20.86
C ALA A 156 -1.38 -2.98 20.17
N ARG A 157 -1.63 -1.79 20.73
CA ARG A 157 -1.24 -0.52 20.11
C ARG A 157 0.26 -0.37 19.88
N ARG A 158 1.07 -0.86 20.83
CA ARG A 158 2.51 -0.62 20.88
C ARG A 158 3.26 -1.22 19.70
N SER A 159 2.77 -2.33 19.13
CA SER A 159 3.46 -3.03 18.03
C SER A 159 3.39 -2.28 16.69
N PHE A 160 2.55 -1.25 16.58
CA PHE A 160 2.28 -0.52 15.34
C PHE A 160 2.23 1.01 15.55
N ASP A 161 2.90 1.52 16.58
CA ASP A 161 3.00 2.97 16.86
C ASP A 161 4.17 3.63 16.11
N ASN A 162 4.18 3.48 14.79
CA ASN A 162 5.21 4.02 13.92
C ASN A 162 5.00 5.52 13.68
N ALA A 163 5.56 6.36 14.55
CA ALA A 163 5.43 7.81 14.48
C ALA A 163 5.97 8.39 13.15
N ALA A 164 7.08 7.84 12.64
CA ALA A 164 7.65 8.27 11.36
C ALA A 164 6.68 7.99 10.20
N ALA A 165 6.08 6.80 10.16
CA ALA A 165 5.10 6.46 9.13
C ALA A 165 3.82 7.30 9.21
N ARG A 166 3.39 7.73 10.41
CA ARG A 166 2.28 8.68 10.54
C ARG A 166 2.61 10.03 9.91
N GLY A 167 3.79 10.57 10.20
CA GLY A 167 4.26 11.83 9.61
C GLY A 167 4.36 11.76 8.09
N ILE A 168 4.94 10.68 7.56
CA ILE A 168 5.06 10.45 6.12
C ILE A 168 3.68 10.27 5.46
N GLY A 169 2.71 9.66 6.14
CA GLY A 169 1.33 9.54 5.64
C GLY A 169 0.66 10.88 5.31
N ARG A 170 1.10 11.99 5.94
CA ARG A 170 0.63 13.36 5.65
C ARG A 170 1.33 14.00 4.44
N HIS A 171 2.40 13.39 3.91
CA HIS A 171 3.24 13.98 2.86
C HIS A 171 2.45 14.49 1.65
N ALA A 172 1.46 13.72 1.18
CA ALA A 172 0.65 14.13 0.03
C ALA A 172 -0.15 15.40 0.33
N TYR A 173 -0.80 15.49 1.50
CA TYR A 173 -1.53 16.69 1.91
C TYR A 173 -0.62 17.91 2.02
N ALA A 174 0.51 17.77 2.73
CA ALA A 174 1.47 18.86 2.92
C ALA A 174 2.04 19.42 1.59
N ASN A 175 2.06 18.59 0.54
CA ASN A 175 2.55 18.97 -0.78
C ASN A 175 1.45 19.31 -1.79
N LEU A 176 0.17 19.25 -1.42
CA LEU A 176 -0.96 19.51 -2.32
C LEU A 176 -0.92 20.93 -2.89
N ALA A 177 -0.62 21.92 -2.04
CA ALA A 177 -0.53 23.31 -2.47
C ALA A 177 0.60 23.52 -3.49
N ALA A 178 1.74 22.83 -3.30
CA ALA A 178 2.85 22.87 -4.25
C ALA A 178 2.48 22.15 -5.56
N ALA A 179 1.74 21.04 -5.51
CA ALA A 179 1.23 20.36 -6.69
C ALA A 179 0.28 21.25 -7.51
N PHE A 180 -0.68 21.91 -6.85
CA PHE A 180 -1.60 22.85 -7.50
C PHE A 180 -0.85 24.02 -8.16
N ALA A 181 0.14 24.58 -7.47
CA ALA A 181 0.93 25.69 -7.98
C ALA A 181 1.74 25.36 -9.26
N ARG A 182 2.05 24.08 -9.54
CA ARG A 182 2.77 23.66 -10.75
C ARG A 182 1.93 23.74 -12.03
N HIS A 183 0.61 23.82 -11.90
CA HIS A 183 -0.34 23.75 -13.01
C HIS A 183 -1.01 25.10 -13.25
N HIS A 184 -0.20 26.11 -13.60
CA HIS A 184 -0.68 27.46 -13.92
C HIS A 184 -1.75 27.46 -15.02
N GLY A 185 -2.78 28.29 -14.87
CA GLY A 185 -3.87 28.44 -15.83
C GLY A 185 -5.01 27.42 -15.66
N LEU A 186 -4.90 26.49 -14.71
CA LEU A 186 -5.99 25.62 -14.28
C LEU A 186 -6.66 26.19 -13.01
N ASP A 187 -7.93 25.87 -12.80
CA ASP A 187 -8.66 26.17 -11.55
C ASP A 187 -8.15 25.30 -10.39
N LEU A 188 -6.95 25.59 -9.91
CA LEU A 188 -6.24 24.87 -8.86
C LEU A 188 -5.64 25.88 -7.88
N ASP A 189 -6.40 26.24 -6.85
CA ASP A 189 -6.02 27.24 -5.85
C ASP A 189 -5.14 26.65 -4.72
N PRO A 190 -3.87 27.07 -4.57
CA PRO A 190 -3.02 26.62 -3.48
C PRO A 190 -3.53 27.00 -2.08
N ALA A 191 -4.37 28.03 -1.93
CA ALA A 191 -4.97 28.37 -0.63
C ALA A 191 -6.02 27.35 -0.22
N TYR A 192 -6.91 26.95 -1.14
CA TYR A 192 -7.81 25.82 -0.93
C TYR A 192 -7.03 24.54 -0.58
N ALA A 193 -5.96 24.23 -1.29
CA ALA A 193 -5.13 23.06 -0.99
C ALA A 193 -4.52 23.07 0.43
N ARG A 194 -4.16 24.25 0.96
CA ARG A 194 -3.71 24.37 2.36
C ARG A 194 -4.84 24.10 3.35
N ALA A 195 -6.05 24.61 3.09
CA ALA A 195 -7.21 24.30 3.92
C ALA A 195 -7.51 22.79 3.92
N VAL A 196 -7.29 22.09 2.80
CA VAL A 196 -7.40 20.63 2.71
C VAL A 196 -6.39 19.91 3.60
N ASP A 197 -5.13 20.35 3.65
CA ASP A 197 -4.14 19.80 4.57
C ASP A 197 -4.47 20.10 6.04
N ASP A 198 -4.86 21.33 6.34
CA ASP A 198 -5.20 21.74 7.71
C ASP A 198 -6.39 20.94 8.28
N GLU A 199 -7.39 20.64 7.46
CA GLU A 199 -8.58 19.89 7.88
C GLU A 199 -8.36 18.37 7.84
N PHE A 200 -7.93 17.83 6.69
CA PHE A 200 -7.86 16.38 6.48
C PHE A 200 -6.47 15.79 6.75
N GLY A 201 -5.40 16.52 6.42
CA GLY A 201 -4.03 16.10 6.69
C GLY A 201 -3.73 16.06 8.19
N ALA A 202 -4.18 17.08 8.95
CA ALA A 202 -4.00 17.11 10.40
C ALA A 202 -4.74 15.97 11.13
N ARG A 203 -5.90 15.53 10.61
CA ARG A 203 -6.69 14.43 11.17
C ARG A 203 -5.96 13.08 11.15
N LEU A 204 -5.11 12.83 10.16
CA LEU A 204 -4.36 11.56 10.07
C LEU A 204 -3.52 11.28 11.33
N GLN A 205 -2.94 12.32 11.92
CA GLN A 205 -2.15 12.20 13.14
C GLN A 205 -3.05 11.99 14.37
N ALA A 206 -4.07 12.83 14.53
CA ALA A 206 -4.97 12.78 15.69
C ALA A 206 -5.75 11.46 15.78
N GLU A 207 -6.19 10.93 14.64
CA GLU A 207 -6.98 9.69 14.59
C GLU A 207 -6.13 8.45 14.89
N ALA A 208 -4.86 8.44 14.50
CA ALA A 208 -3.95 7.35 14.86
C ALA A 208 -3.71 7.26 16.39
N GLU A 209 -3.91 8.37 17.11
CA GLU A 209 -3.81 8.46 18.57
C GLU A 209 -5.13 8.07 19.28
N ALA A 210 -6.23 7.91 18.55
CA ALA A 210 -7.48 7.41 19.11
C ALA A 210 -7.34 5.96 19.63
N ALA A 211 -7.96 5.67 20.76
CA ALA A 211 -7.98 4.32 21.32
C ALA A 211 -8.91 3.39 20.52
N ASP A 212 -10.06 3.90 20.13
CA ASP A 212 -11.14 3.14 19.51
C ASP A 212 -11.25 3.40 18.00
N GLY A 213 -11.63 2.37 17.24
CA GLY A 213 -11.98 2.52 15.83
C GLY A 213 -10.81 2.52 14.83
N VAL A 214 -9.57 2.40 15.30
CA VAL A 214 -8.37 2.29 14.46
C VAL A 214 -7.89 0.84 14.31
N CYS A 215 -7.28 0.55 13.17
CA CYS A 215 -6.74 -0.74 12.77
C CYS A 215 -5.26 -0.63 12.40
N VAL A 216 -4.62 -1.77 12.15
CA VAL A 216 -3.31 -1.78 11.49
C VAL A 216 -3.52 -1.45 10.02
N CYS A 217 -2.88 -0.37 9.58
CA CYS A 217 -2.74 -0.01 8.18
C CYS A 217 -1.40 -0.58 7.67
N HIS A 218 -1.37 -1.04 6.42
CA HIS A 218 -0.13 -1.24 5.69
C HIS A 218 0.64 0.07 5.58
N GLY A 219 -0.08 1.16 5.32
CA GLY A 219 0.44 2.52 5.36
C GLY A 219 1.13 3.00 4.08
N ASP A 220 1.49 2.07 3.20
CA ASP A 220 1.89 2.30 1.80
C ASP A 220 1.27 1.22 0.89
N PHE A 221 -0.07 1.09 0.92
CA PHE A 221 -0.77 0.03 0.18
C PHE A 221 -1.06 0.47 -1.25
N TRP A 222 -0.27 0.00 -2.21
CA TRP A 222 -0.44 0.27 -3.64
C TRP A 222 0.03 -0.92 -4.50
N PRO A 223 -0.32 -0.97 -5.80
CA PRO A 223 0.07 -2.07 -6.70
C PRO A 223 1.58 -2.32 -6.80
N GLY A 224 2.44 -1.34 -6.47
CA GLY A 224 3.89 -1.54 -6.41
C GLY A 224 4.36 -2.45 -5.26
N ASN A 225 3.57 -2.55 -4.18
CA ASN A 225 3.86 -3.34 -2.98
C ASN A 225 3.05 -4.66 -2.92
N VAL A 226 2.50 -5.07 -4.06
CA VAL A 226 1.83 -6.38 -4.22
C VAL A 226 2.61 -7.20 -5.24
N LEU A 227 3.36 -8.21 -4.79
CA LEU A 227 4.07 -9.12 -5.69
C LEU A 227 3.12 -10.17 -6.25
N VAL A 228 3.24 -10.43 -7.56
CA VAL A 228 2.38 -11.35 -8.31
C VAL A 228 3.20 -12.55 -8.76
N ARG A 229 2.72 -13.75 -8.43
CA ARG A 229 3.22 -15.01 -8.98
C ARG A 229 2.08 -15.74 -9.66
N THR A 230 2.27 -16.08 -10.93
CA THR A 230 1.34 -16.87 -11.73
C THR A 230 1.88 -18.30 -11.87
N GLY A 231 1.08 -19.31 -11.55
CA GLY A 231 1.38 -20.71 -11.84
C GLY A 231 0.87 -21.12 -13.21
N GLU A 232 1.53 -22.09 -13.85
CA GLU A 232 0.99 -22.81 -15.00
C GLU A 232 0.11 -23.96 -14.46
N GLU A 233 -1.18 -23.96 -14.78
CA GLU A 233 -2.04 -25.13 -14.59
C GLU A 233 -2.36 -25.72 -15.97
N GLU A 234 -2.19 -27.03 -16.14
CA GLU A 234 -2.40 -27.71 -17.43
C GLU A 234 -3.88 -27.74 -17.87
N ASP A 235 -4.84 -27.60 -16.94
CA ASP A 235 -6.30 -27.63 -17.22
C ASP A 235 -7.11 -26.72 -16.26
N GLY A 236 -6.68 -25.47 -16.05
CA GLY A 236 -7.36 -24.51 -15.17
C GLY A 236 -6.93 -23.06 -15.35
N PRO A 237 -7.67 -22.07 -14.80
CA PRO A 237 -7.22 -20.69 -14.79
C PRO A 237 -5.99 -20.58 -13.88
N ALA A 238 -4.83 -20.23 -14.48
CA ALA A 238 -3.55 -20.02 -13.81
C ALA A 238 -3.70 -19.50 -12.36
N ALA A 239 -3.20 -20.27 -11.39
CA ALA A 239 -3.22 -19.88 -9.99
C ALA A 239 -2.45 -18.55 -9.83
N VAL A 240 -3.12 -17.52 -9.31
CA VAL A 240 -2.49 -16.22 -9.02
C VAL A 240 -2.29 -16.10 -7.52
N VAL A 241 -1.03 -15.96 -7.12
CA VAL A 241 -0.65 -15.71 -5.72
C VAL A 241 -0.17 -14.27 -5.60
N LEU A 242 -0.83 -13.52 -4.72
CA LEU A 242 -0.55 -12.13 -4.42
C LEU A 242 0.12 -12.06 -3.05
N SER A 243 1.29 -11.44 -2.95
CA SER A 243 1.99 -11.26 -1.68
C SER A 243 2.14 -9.76 -1.37
N VAL A 244 1.58 -9.31 -0.26
CA VAL A 244 1.67 -7.92 0.19
C VAL A 244 2.96 -7.73 0.97
N VAL A 245 3.85 -6.88 0.45
CA VAL A 245 5.22 -6.67 0.95
C VAL A 245 5.45 -5.22 1.34
N ASP A 246 6.60 -4.94 1.95
CA ASP A 246 7.02 -3.57 2.31
C ASP A 246 6.18 -2.93 3.42
N TRP A 247 6.13 -3.62 4.57
CA TRP A 247 5.35 -3.19 5.73
C TRP A 247 6.05 -2.16 6.60
N GLU A 248 7.12 -1.53 6.11
CA GLU A 248 7.93 -0.59 6.89
C GLU A 248 7.16 0.68 7.30
N MET A 249 6.09 0.98 6.56
CA MET A 249 5.17 2.09 6.77
C MET A 249 3.95 1.71 7.62
N THR A 250 3.93 0.49 8.17
CA THR A 250 2.79 0.03 8.97
C THR A 250 2.60 0.91 10.19
N ARG A 251 1.34 1.23 10.47
CA ARG A 251 0.94 2.14 11.55
C ARG A 251 -0.49 1.87 11.98
N ARG A 252 -0.91 2.41 13.12
CA ARG A 252 -2.34 2.52 13.42
C ARG A 252 -2.98 3.68 12.68
N GLY A 253 -4.20 3.47 12.21
CA GLY A 253 -5.01 4.47 11.53
C GLY A 253 -6.42 3.97 11.24
N THR A 254 -7.21 4.75 10.52
CA THR A 254 -8.61 4.41 10.20
C THR A 254 -8.74 3.42 9.04
N GLY A 255 -7.64 3.10 8.36
CA GLY A 255 -7.61 2.26 7.15
C GLY A 255 -8.00 3.01 5.86
N THR A 256 -8.49 4.26 5.94
CA THR A 256 -8.97 5.00 4.77
C THR A 256 -7.85 5.29 3.78
N THR A 257 -6.64 5.57 4.27
CA THR A 257 -5.47 5.86 3.42
C THR A 257 -5.08 4.66 2.57
N ASP A 258 -5.11 3.45 3.12
CA ASP A 258 -4.75 2.24 2.38
C ASP A 258 -5.73 1.98 1.23
N VAL A 259 -7.04 2.14 1.48
CA VAL A 259 -8.08 1.96 0.45
C VAL A 259 -7.96 3.03 -0.63
N ALA A 260 -7.86 4.30 -0.23
CA ALA A 260 -7.84 5.42 -1.16
C ALA A 260 -6.56 5.46 -2.00
N GLN A 261 -5.41 5.15 -1.42
CA GLN A 261 -4.13 5.09 -2.13
C GLN A 261 -4.15 3.97 -3.18
N PHE A 262 -4.56 2.75 -2.80
CA PHE A 262 -4.66 1.65 -3.76
C PHE A 262 -5.67 1.96 -4.86
N ALA A 263 -6.83 2.53 -4.51
CA ALA A 263 -7.83 2.95 -5.48
C ALA A 263 -7.29 3.99 -6.46
N ALA A 264 -6.55 5.00 -5.98
CA ALA A 264 -5.97 6.02 -6.86
C ALA A 264 -4.94 5.42 -7.83
N GLU A 265 -4.10 4.51 -7.36
CA GLU A 265 -3.11 3.84 -8.21
C GLU A 265 -3.77 2.83 -9.18
N ALA A 266 -4.82 2.14 -8.75
CA ALA A 266 -5.63 1.28 -9.62
C ALA A 266 -6.36 2.09 -10.70
N TYR A 267 -6.86 3.29 -10.37
CA TYR A 267 -7.42 4.22 -11.34
C TYR A 267 -6.39 4.62 -12.40
N LEU A 268 -5.16 4.92 -11.99
CA LEU A 268 -4.08 5.27 -12.92
C LEU A 268 -3.72 4.08 -13.84
N LEU A 269 -3.65 2.86 -13.29
CA LEU A 269 -3.43 1.64 -14.08
C LEU A 269 -4.56 1.38 -15.08
N ASP A 270 -5.83 1.44 -14.65
CA ASP A 270 -6.96 1.26 -15.55
C ASP A 270 -6.99 2.35 -16.63
N ARG A 271 -6.70 3.60 -16.26
CA ARG A 271 -6.70 4.71 -17.22
C ARG A 271 -5.58 4.63 -18.26
N PHE A 272 -4.35 4.28 -17.85
CA PHE A 272 -3.16 4.41 -18.69
C PHE A 272 -2.56 3.08 -19.15
N CYS A 273 -3.03 1.95 -18.64
CA CYS A 273 -2.44 0.63 -18.90
C CYS A 273 -3.46 -0.42 -19.38
N GLY A 274 -4.64 -0.01 -19.85
CA GLY A 274 -5.54 -0.86 -20.64
C GLY A 274 -6.92 -1.15 -20.05
N GLY A 275 -7.34 -0.47 -18.97
CA GLY A 275 -8.74 -0.48 -18.52
C GLY A 275 -9.27 -1.87 -18.15
N LYS A 276 -8.49 -2.64 -17.39
CA LYS A 276 -8.77 -4.06 -17.10
C LYS A 276 -9.67 -4.26 -15.87
N GLY A 277 -10.18 -3.19 -15.26
CA GLY A 277 -11.19 -3.24 -14.19
C GLY A 277 -10.62 -3.52 -12.81
N LEU A 278 -9.39 -3.10 -12.52
CA LEU A 278 -8.78 -3.30 -11.20
C LEU A 278 -9.46 -2.44 -10.12
N LEU A 279 -9.75 -1.18 -10.43
CA LEU A 279 -10.31 -0.23 -9.48
C LEU A 279 -11.70 -0.65 -9.00
N GLU A 280 -12.62 -0.87 -9.93
CA GLU A 280 -14.01 -1.20 -9.63
C GLU A 280 -14.07 -2.48 -8.80
N ALA A 281 -13.41 -3.54 -9.26
CA ALA A 281 -13.40 -4.82 -8.56
C ALA A 281 -12.73 -4.74 -7.18
N PHE A 282 -11.67 -3.92 -7.02
CA PHE A 282 -11.06 -3.66 -5.71
C PHE A 282 -12.03 -3.00 -4.74
N LEU A 283 -12.71 -1.92 -5.17
CA LEU A 283 -13.65 -1.21 -4.31
C LEU A 283 -14.85 -2.08 -3.96
N GLU A 284 -15.44 -2.78 -4.93
CA GLU A 284 -16.55 -3.71 -4.68
C GLU A 284 -16.14 -4.84 -3.72
N GLY A 285 -14.96 -5.42 -3.91
CA GLY A 285 -14.42 -6.46 -3.03
C GLY A 285 -14.24 -5.98 -1.60
N TYR A 286 -13.70 -4.77 -1.42
CA TYR A 286 -13.55 -4.14 -0.12
C TYR A 286 -14.91 -3.85 0.53
N VAL A 287 -15.81 -3.20 -0.20
CA VAL A 287 -17.12 -2.77 0.30
C VAL A 287 -17.98 -3.97 0.72
N ARG A 288 -18.04 -5.01 -0.12
CA ARG A 288 -18.77 -6.24 0.19
C ARG A 288 -18.27 -6.88 1.48
N ALA A 289 -16.96 -7.14 1.57
CA ALA A 289 -16.37 -7.76 2.76
C ALA A 289 -16.57 -6.89 4.02
N ALA A 290 -16.43 -5.58 3.90
CA ALA A 290 -16.57 -4.66 5.02
C ALA A 290 -18.04 -4.52 5.52
N ARG A 291 -19.03 -4.72 4.64
CA ARG A 291 -20.46 -4.77 5.00
C ARG A 291 -20.82 -6.08 5.71
N GLU A 292 -20.39 -7.21 5.16
CA GLU A 292 -20.61 -8.55 5.75
C GLU A 292 -20.11 -8.63 7.20
N ASP A 293 -19.00 -7.95 7.44
CA ASP A 293 -18.30 -7.92 8.73
C ASP A 293 -18.88 -6.95 9.77
N GLY A 294 -19.93 -6.18 9.43
CA GLY A 294 -20.68 -5.37 10.41
C GLY A 294 -20.10 -3.99 10.75
N GLY A 295 -19.17 -3.43 9.97
CA GLY A 295 -18.93 -1.97 9.99
C GLY A 295 -17.53 -1.45 9.66
N VAL A 296 -17.49 -0.26 9.06
CA VAL A 296 -16.32 0.59 8.77
C VAL A 296 -16.36 1.90 9.55
N GLY A 297 -15.24 2.60 9.64
CA GLY A 297 -15.18 3.97 10.19
C GLY A 297 -15.13 4.10 11.70
N GLY A 298 -15.26 3.00 12.46
CA GLY A 298 -15.07 3.01 13.91
C GLY A 298 -15.96 4.03 14.61
N ALA A 299 -15.41 4.74 15.59
CA ALA A 299 -16.14 5.75 16.35
C ALA A 299 -16.60 6.95 15.49
N ALA A 300 -15.88 7.28 14.42
CA ALA A 300 -16.25 8.36 13.51
C ALA A 300 -17.39 7.99 12.55
N GLY A 301 -17.72 6.70 12.44
CA GLY A 301 -18.82 6.22 11.60
C GLY A 301 -18.49 6.12 10.11
N LYS A 302 -19.42 5.50 9.37
CA LYS A 302 -19.24 5.15 7.95
C LYS A 302 -19.12 6.38 7.03
N GLU A 303 -19.90 7.44 7.30
CA GLU A 303 -19.87 8.67 6.50
C GLU A 303 -18.50 9.34 6.54
N ALA A 304 -17.93 9.48 7.74
CA ALA A 304 -16.61 10.06 7.89
C ALA A 304 -15.51 9.16 7.27
N PHE A 305 -15.69 7.84 7.23
CA PHE A 305 -14.79 6.93 6.50
C PHE A 305 -14.84 7.19 4.99
N VAL A 306 -16.03 7.26 4.42
CA VAL A 306 -16.24 7.52 2.98
C VAL A 306 -15.74 8.91 2.60
N GLN A 307 -16.03 9.94 3.41
CA GLN A 307 -15.51 11.29 3.22
C GLN A 307 -13.98 11.30 3.11
N ARG A 308 -13.29 10.71 4.10
CA ARG A 308 -11.82 10.65 4.12
C ARG A 308 -11.26 9.89 2.92
N LEU A 309 -11.89 8.78 2.54
CA LEU A 309 -11.48 7.99 1.37
C LEU A 309 -11.55 8.83 0.10
N VAL A 310 -12.68 9.50 -0.15
CA VAL A 310 -12.90 10.32 -1.35
C VAL A 310 -11.90 11.49 -1.41
N VAL A 311 -11.68 12.17 -0.28
CA VAL A 311 -10.71 13.27 -0.20
C VAL A 311 -9.29 12.75 -0.42
N HIS A 312 -8.90 11.67 0.24
CA HIS A 312 -7.54 11.12 0.10
C HIS A 312 -7.25 10.61 -1.32
N PHE A 313 -8.23 10.00 -1.99
CA PHE A 313 -8.12 9.60 -3.38
C PHE A 313 -7.83 10.81 -4.28
N GLY A 314 -8.57 11.91 -4.09
CA GLY A 314 -8.36 13.13 -4.85
C GLY A 314 -7.00 13.79 -4.58
N VAL A 315 -6.56 13.81 -3.32
CA VAL A 315 -5.23 14.29 -2.93
C VAL A 315 -4.12 13.47 -3.59
N HIS A 316 -4.25 12.14 -3.59
CA HIS A 316 -3.29 11.24 -4.21
C HIS A 316 -3.14 11.53 -5.71
N LEU A 317 -4.26 11.62 -6.44
CA LEU A 317 -4.27 11.91 -7.87
C LEU A 317 -3.72 13.29 -8.24
N ALA A 318 -3.87 14.28 -7.36
CA ALA A 318 -3.32 15.60 -7.61
C ALA A 318 -1.83 15.71 -7.34
N VAL A 319 -1.31 14.95 -6.37
CA VAL A 319 0.07 15.09 -5.91
C VAL A 319 1.00 14.14 -6.63
N TRP A 320 0.74 12.83 -6.58
CA TRP A 320 1.72 11.84 -7.00
C TRP A 320 2.02 11.86 -8.49
N PRO A 321 1.04 11.99 -9.41
CA PRO A 321 1.32 12.17 -10.83
C PRO A 321 2.17 13.41 -11.15
N SER A 322 2.20 14.43 -10.28
CA SER A 322 3.05 15.62 -10.45
C SER A 322 4.53 15.39 -10.09
N VAL A 323 4.83 14.28 -9.40
CA VAL A 323 6.18 13.91 -8.92
C VAL A 323 6.68 12.61 -9.56
N VAL A 324 5.77 11.70 -9.85
CA VAL A 324 6.01 10.40 -10.51
C VAL A 324 5.31 10.42 -11.86
N THR A 325 6.09 10.32 -12.93
CA THR A 325 5.55 10.40 -14.29
C THR A 325 4.64 9.21 -14.61
N TRP A 326 3.38 9.51 -14.88
CA TRP A 326 2.38 8.58 -15.40
C TRP A 326 1.99 8.90 -16.84
N CYS A 327 1.97 10.19 -17.18
CA CYS A 327 1.45 10.70 -18.43
C CYS A 327 2.13 12.05 -18.78
N GLY A 328 1.70 12.68 -19.87
CA GLY A 328 2.19 14.00 -20.27
C GLY A 328 1.80 15.12 -19.29
N LYS A 329 2.47 16.29 -19.40
CA LYS A 329 2.23 17.43 -18.51
C LYS A 329 0.78 17.92 -18.49
N GLU A 330 0.15 17.96 -19.66
CA GLU A 330 -1.26 18.38 -19.81
C GLU A 330 -2.20 17.40 -19.08
N GLU A 331 -2.07 16.09 -19.37
CA GLU A 331 -2.86 15.05 -18.68
C GLU A 331 -2.58 15.00 -17.17
N THR A 332 -1.37 15.33 -16.73
CA THR A 332 -1.05 15.47 -15.30
C THR A 332 -1.86 16.62 -14.67
N GLY A 333 -2.01 17.75 -15.38
CA GLY A 333 -2.88 18.84 -14.95
C GLY A 333 -4.35 18.44 -14.90
N GLU A 334 -4.82 17.63 -15.85
CA GLU A 334 -6.18 17.07 -15.84
C GLU A 334 -6.43 16.14 -14.66
N LEU A 335 -5.45 15.31 -14.30
CA LEU A 335 -5.51 14.48 -13.10
C LEU A 335 -5.58 15.34 -11.84
N ALA A 336 -4.82 16.44 -11.76
CA ALA A 336 -4.91 17.37 -10.64
C ALA A 336 -6.29 18.05 -10.54
N ARG A 337 -6.87 18.48 -11.67
CA ARG A 337 -8.25 19.02 -11.70
C ARG A 337 -9.28 17.98 -11.30
N PHE A 338 -9.12 16.73 -11.73
CA PHE A 338 -10.00 15.65 -11.31
C PHE A 338 -9.85 15.36 -9.81
N GLY A 339 -8.61 15.33 -9.31
CA GLY A 339 -8.32 15.22 -7.90
C GLY A 339 -9.00 16.31 -7.06
N LYS A 340 -8.93 17.58 -7.49
CA LYS A 340 -9.67 18.70 -6.87
C LYS A 340 -11.17 18.43 -6.80
N ARG A 341 -11.80 17.98 -7.89
CA ARG A 341 -13.25 17.67 -7.91
C ARG A 341 -13.61 16.55 -6.93
N CYS A 342 -12.78 15.52 -6.81
CA CYS A 342 -12.97 14.48 -5.79
C CYS A 342 -12.85 15.06 -4.38
N ILE A 343 -11.85 15.91 -4.13
CA ILE A 343 -11.69 16.57 -2.82
C ILE A 343 -12.92 17.42 -2.49
N GLU A 344 -13.39 18.25 -3.41
CA GLU A 344 -14.61 19.07 -3.24
C GLU A 344 -15.84 18.20 -2.96
N ALA A 345 -16.04 17.12 -3.73
CA ALA A 345 -17.18 16.22 -3.52
C ALA A 345 -17.15 15.57 -2.12
N GLY A 346 -15.97 15.19 -1.62
CA GLY A 346 -15.82 14.68 -0.26
C GLY A 346 -15.98 15.78 0.80
N TRP A 347 -15.36 16.94 0.60
CA TRP A 347 -15.42 18.09 1.51
C TRP A 347 -16.87 18.53 1.75
N ASP A 348 -17.65 18.66 0.68
CA ASP A 348 -19.04 19.12 0.70
C ASP A 348 -20.06 18.00 0.95
N LEU A 349 -19.61 16.75 1.15
CA LEU A 349 -20.46 15.55 1.28
C LEU A 349 -21.41 15.38 0.08
N ASN A 350 -20.98 15.76 -1.12
CA ASN A 350 -21.76 15.68 -2.34
C ASN A 350 -21.74 14.24 -2.90
N TRP A 351 -22.51 13.36 -2.28
CA TRP A 351 -22.61 11.94 -2.67
C TRP A 351 -23.20 11.73 -4.06
N ALA A 352 -23.97 12.68 -4.58
CA ALA A 352 -24.45 12.64 -5.97
C ALA A 352 -23.26 12.72 -6.95
N ALA A 353 -22.34 13.67 -6.75
CA ALA A 353 -21.13 13.79 -7.56
C ALA A 353 -20.21 12.55 -7.44
N VAL A 354 -20.11 11.96 -6.23
CA VAL A 354 -19.33 10.72 -6.04
C VAL A 354 -19.95 9.54 -6.79
N ARG A 355 -21.29 9.45 -6.85
CA ARG A 355 -22.02 8.36 -7.52
C ARG A 355 -21.82 8.35 -9.04
N GLU A 356 -21.58 9.51 -9.64
CA GLU A 356 -21.29 9.64 -11.08
C GLU A 356 -19.83 9.31 -11.42
N GLY A 357 -18.97 9.15 -10.42
CA GLY A 357 -17.53 8.95 -10.57
C GLY A 357 -17.04 7.53 -10.31
N PRO A 358 -15.72 7.30 -10.42
CA PRO A 358 -15.10 5.99 -10.25
C PRO A 358 -15.14 5.46 -8.81
N LEU A 359 -15.51 6.31 -7.84
CA LEU A 359 -15.67 5.94 -6.44
C LEU A 359 -17.11 5.55 -6.08
N ALA A 360 -18.03 5.48 -7.04
CA ALA A 360 -19.42 5.10 -6.78
C ALA A 360 -19.59 3.85 -5.89
N PRO A 361 -18.80 2.77 -6.03
CA PRO A 361 -18.96 1.57 -5.19
C PRO A 361 -18.82 1.85 -3.68
N VAL A 362 -18.03 2.84 -3.26
CA VAL A 362 -17.84 3.11 -1.82
C VAL A 362 -19.08 3.66 -1.14
N LEU A 363 -20.03 4.21 -1.91
CA LEU A 363 -21.27 4.77 -1.36
C LEU A 363 -22.18 3.68 -0.78
N SER A 364 -22.07 2.42 -1.24
CA SER A 364 -22.81 1.30 -0.65
C SER A 364 -22.37 0.98 0.78
N LEU A 365 -21.29 1.58 1.30
CA LEU A 365 -20.99 1.55 2.73
C LEU A 365 -21.99 2.39 3.54
N LEU A 366 -22.59 3.44 2.97
CA LEU A 366 -23.52 4.34 3.67
C LEU A 366 -24.93 3.75 3.84
N GLU A 367 -25.22 2.69 3.09
CA GLU A 367 -26.38 1.81 3.28
C GLU A 367 -26.17 0.88 4.49
#